data_AF-A0A2K3JJT7-F1
#
_entry.id   AF-A0A2K3JJT7-F1
#
_cell.length_a   1.000
_cell.length_b   1.000
_cell.length_c   1.000
_cell.angle_alpha   90.00
_cell.angle_beta   90.00
_cell.angle_gamma   90.00
#
_symmetry.space_group_name_H-M   'P 1'
#
loop_
_entity.id
_entity.type
_entity.pdbx_description
1 polymer ?
#
loop_
_entity_poly.entity_id
_entity_poly.type
_entity_poly.pdbx_seq_one_letter_code
_entity_poly.pdbx_strand_id
1 'polypeptide(L)'
;MDPLLQFIFGLILAIILHELTHLLTMIYYKIPFKAIVLTKWSAIGFLVDNESYVEDNKKLVFLYFSPLIWCLVYFINPNEPFFLMFPIVNIFGGMGDFYSFFKLIIIPPEKRIEIANSSDDKVLKKIIWRKDIPIKNKL
;
A
#
# COMPACT_ATOMS: atom_id res chain seq x y z
N MET A 1 23.64 -10.10 -16.28
CA MET A 1 23.65 -8.83 -15.53
C MET A 1 24.27 -9.12 -14.17
N ASP A 2 24.99 -8.18 -13.58
CA ASP A 2 25.60 -8.40 -12.25
C ASP A 2 24.50 -8.75 -11.20
N PRO A 3 24.69 -9.75 -10.32
CA PRO A 3 23.67 -10.16 -9.36
C PRO A 3 23.22 -9.06 -8.39
N LEU A 4 24.13 -8.15 -8.00
CA LEU A 4 23.78 -6.99 -7.19
C LEU A 4 22.87 -6.04 -7.97
N LEU A 5 23.14 -5.85 -9.26
CA LEU A 5 22.32 -5.02 -10.13
C LEU A 5 20.92 -5.63 -10.35
N GLN A 6 20.84 -6.95 -10.51
CA GLN A 6 19.56 -7.69 -10.54
C GLN A 6 18.76 -7.50 -9.25
N PHE A 7 19.43 -7.60 -8.10
CA PHE A 7 18.80 -7.38 -6.80
C PHE A 7 18.24 -5.95 -6.67
N ILE A 8 19.05 -4.94 -7.00
CA ILE A 8 18.66 -3.52 -6.90
C ILE A 8 17.47 -3.23 -7.82
N PHE A 9 17.51 -3.65 -9.09
CA PHE A 9 16.40 -3.42 -10.01
C PHE A 9 15.15 -4.18 -9.61
N GLY A 10 15.29 -5.43 -9.15
CA GLY A 10 14.16 -6.22 -8.66
C GLY A 10 13.48 -5.56 -7.46
N LEU A 11 14.27 -5.05 -6.51
CA LEU A 11 13.76 -4.34 -5.33
C LEU A 11 13.03 -3.05 -5.71
N ILE A 12 13.63 -2.21 -6.56
CA ILE A 12 13.01 -0.95 -7.01
C ILE A 12 11.70 -1.24 -7.73
N LEU A 13 11.70 -2.19 -8.67
CA LEU A 13 10.50 -2.53 -9.42
C LEU A 13 9.41 -3.13 -8.52
N ALA A 14 9.78 -4.01 -7.58
CA ALA A 14 8.83 -4.61 -6.65
C ALA A 14 8.15 -3.57 -5.76
N ILE A 15 8.90 -2.56 -5.26
CA ILE A 15 8.33 -1.45 -4.49
C ILE A 15 7.36 -0.64 -5.36
N ILE A 16 7.75 -0.28 -6.59
CA ILE A 16 6.90 0.49 -7.50
C ILE A 16 5.59 -0.26 -7.78
N LEU A 17 5.68 -1.55 -8.09
CA LEU A 17 4.52 -2.38 -8.41
C LEU A 17 3.61 -2.61 -7.19
N HIS A 18 4.20 -2.74 -6.00
CA HIS A 18 3.45 -2.82 -4.75
C HIS A 18 2.57 -1.57 -4.56
N GLU A 19 3.18 -0.39 -4.56
CA GLU A 19 2.46 0.88 -4.38
C GLU A 19 1.49 1.18 -5.53
N LEU A 20 1.84 0.79 -6.76
CA LEU A 20 0.95 0.90 -7.91
C LEU A 20 -0.30 0.03 -7.74
N THR A 21 -0.19 -1.13 -7.08
CA THR A 21 -1.33 -2.04 -6.88
C THR A 21 -2.31 -1.46 -5.85
N HIS A 22 -1.79 -0.84 -4.80
CA HIS A 22 -2.60 -0.02 -3.88
C HIS A 22 -3.34 1.08 -4.66
N LEU A 23 -2.62 1.85 -5.46
CA LEU A 23 -3.19 2.92 -6.28
C LEU A 23 -4.29 2.43 -7.22
N LEU A 24 -4.05 1.34 -7.94
CA LEU A 24 -5.04 0.73 -8.83
C LEU A 24 -6.29 0.26 -8.07
N THR A 25 -6.11 -0.31 -6.88
CA THR A 25 -7.22 -0.74 -6.03
C THR A 25 -8.05 0.45 -5.55
N MET A 26 -7.40 1.54 -5.14
CA MET A 26 -8.07 2.79 -4.77
C MET A 26 -8.85 3.38 -5.94
N ILE A 27 -8.28 3.40 -7.15
CA ILE A 27 -8.97 3.85 -8.37
C ILE A 27 -10.17 2.95 -8.68
N TYR A 28 -9.99 1.63 -8.63
CA TYR A 28 -11.04 0.64 -8.91
C TYR A 28 -12.26 0.83 -7.99
N TYR A 29 -12.03 1.01 -6.68
CA TYR A 29 -13.09 1.25 -5.70
C TYR A 29 -13.52 2.71 -5.58
N LYS A 30 -12.96 3.61 -6.40
CA LYS A 30 -13.23 5.06 -6.37
C LYS A 30 -12.99 5.69 -4.99
N ILE A 31 -11.95 5.25 -4.28
CA ILE A 31 -11.52 5.79 -3.00
C ILE A 31 -10.92 7.18 -3.25
N PRO A 32 -11.46 8.27 -2.69
CA PRO A 32 -10.96 9.62 -2.94
C PRO A 32 -9.56 9.84 -2.36
N PHE A 33 -8.67 10.41 -3.17
CA PHE A 33 -7.32 10.82 -2.75
C PHE A 33 -7.34 12.23 -2.18
N LYS A 34 -6.76 12.40 -0.99
CA LYS A 34 -6.53 13.71 -0.37
C LYS A 34 -5.14 14.24 -0.73
N ALA A 35 -4.12 13.38 -0.66
CA ALA A 35 -2.75 13.76 -1.00
C ALA A 35 -1.87 12.55 -1.32
N ILE A 36 -0.79 12.79 -2.06
CA ILE A 36 0.36 11.89 -2.13
C ILE A 36 1.38 12.36 -1.10
N VAL A 37 1.96 11.43 -0.36
CA VAL A 37 2.90 11.74 0.73
C VAL A 37 4.17 10.92 0.59
N LEU A 38 5.28 11.52 1.00
CA LEU A 38 6.53 10.83 1.23
C LEU A 38 6.84 10.89 2.72
N THR A 39 7.10 9.73 3.32
CA THR A 39 7.40 9.62 4.75
C THR A 39 8.91 9.57 5.03
N LYS A 40 9.32 9.76 6.29
CA LYS A 40 10.73 9.65 6.73
C LYS A 40 11.42 8.34 6.38
N TRP A 41 10.66 7.28 6.10
CA TRP A 41 11.19 5.98 5.66
C TRP A 41 11.24 5.85 4.13
N SER A 42 11.09 6.97 3.41
CA SER A 42 11.05 7.06 1.95
C SER A 42 9.96 6.21 1.28
N ALA A 43 8.97 5.74 2.06
CA ALA A 43 7.78 5.11 1.53
C ALA A 43 6.87 6.19 0.93
N ILE A 44 6.53 6.02 -0.35
CA ILE A 44 5.47 6.75 -1.02
C ILE A 44 4.16 6.21 -0.48
N GLY A 45 3.24 7.08 -0.06
CA GLY A 45 1.93 6.69 0.43
C GLY A 45 0.84 7.62 -0.07
N PHE A 46 -0.40 7.23 0.17
CA PHE A 46 -1.59 7.96 -0.25
C PHE A 46 -2.42 8.28 0.98
N LEU A 47 -2.69 9.57 1.23
CA LEU A 47 -3.73 9.97 2.16
C LEU A 47 -5.06 9.91 1.42
N VAL A 48 -6.00 9.17 1.97
CA VAL A 48 -7.29 8.91 1.34
C VAL A 48 -8.45 9.21 2.27
N ASP A 49 -9.65 9.20 1.72
CA ASP A 49 -10.86 9.32 2.52
C ASP A 49 -11.24 7.99 3.17
N ASN A 50 -10.90 7.83 4.45
CA ASN A 50 -11.11 6.58 5.20
C ASN A 50 -12.58 6.13 5.20
N GLU A 51 -13.52 7.06 5.29
CA GLU A 51 -14.97 6.78 5.26
C GLU A 51 -15.40 6.00 4.00
N SER A 52 -14.68 6.18 2.88
CA SER A 52 -15.06 5.56 1.61
C SER A 52 -14.76 4.05 1.52
N TYR A 53 -13.98 3.49 2.45
CA TYR A 53 -13.54 2.09 2.37
C TYR A 53 -13.49 1.29 3.68
N VAL A 54 -13.30 1.91 4.83
CA VAL A 54 -12.98 1.16 6.08
C VAL A 54 -14.13 0.31 6.62
N GLU A 55 -15.37 0.63 6.25
CA GLU A 55 -16.56 -0.15 6.67
C GLU A 55 -16.77 -1.41 5.80
N ASP A 56 -16.18 -1.47 4.61
CA ASP A 56 -16.36 -2.56 3.66
C ASP A 56 -15.18 -3.55 3.75
N ASN A 57 -15.45 -4.74 4.29
CA ASN A 57 -14.45 -5.80 4.43
C ASN A 57 -13.83 -6.20 3.08
N LYS A 58 -14.59 -6.18 1.98
CA LYS A 58 -14.06 -6.52 0.66
C LYS A 58 -13.06 -5.46 0.21
N LYS A 59 -13.40 -4.17 0.35
CA LYS A 59 -12.47 -3.07 0.02
C LYS A 59 -11.20 -3.16 0.86
N LEU A 60 -11.32 -3.44 2.16
CA LEU A 60 -10.17 -3.65 3.05
C LEU A 60 -9.28 -4.80 2.57
N VAL A 61 -9.87 -5.97 2.28
CA VAL A 61 -9.10 -7.13 1.82
C VAL A 61 -8.36 -6.80 0.52
N PHE A 62 -9.04 -6.22 -0.47
CA PHE A 62 -8.39 -5.90 -1.73
C PHE A 62 -7.33 -4.82 -1.55
N LEU A 63 -7.59 -3.77 -0.76
CA LEU A 63 -6.63 -2.71 -0.53
C LEU A 63 -5.34 -3.27 0.08
N TYR A 64 -5.43 -4.03 1.18
CA TYR A 64 -4.24 -4.47 1.90
C TYR A 64 -3.58 -5.74 1.35
N PHE A 65 -4.28 -6.62 0.62
CA PHE A 65 -3.71 -7.89 0.17
C PHE A 65 -3.46 -7.98 -1.33
N SER A 66 -4.02 -7.09 -2.16
CA SER A 66 -3.80 -7.16 -3.62
C SER A 66 -2.33 -7.09 -4.04
N PRO A 67 -1.43 -6.34 -3.37
CA PRO A 67 -0.01 -6.34 -3.76
C PRO A 67 0.66 -7.72 -3.64
N LEU A 68 0.14 -8.64 -2.82
CA LEU A 68 0.69 -9.99 -2.68
C LEU A 68 0.63 -10.81 -3.96
N ILE A 69 -0.14 -10.38 -4.97
CA ILE A 69 -0.12 -11.01 -6.30
C ILE A 69 1.30 -11.06 -6.87
N TRP A 70 2.14 -10.07 -6.54
CA TRP A 70 3.52 -9.99 -7.00
C TRP A 70 4.41 -11.08 -6.39
N CYS A 71 4.03 -11.71 -5.28
CA CYS A 71 4.73 -12.88 -4.76
C CYS A 71 4.74 -14.05 -5.77
N LEU A 72 3.74 -14.12 -6.66
CA LEU A 72 3.65 -15.18 -7.66
C LEU A 72 4.70 -15.07 -8.77
N VAL A 73 5.32 -13.90 -8.95
CA VAL A 73 6.37 -13.68 -9.96
C VAL A 73 7.56 -14.63 -9.74
N TYR A 74 7.82 -15.03 -8.50
CA TYR A 74 8.86 -16.00 -8.18
C TYR A 74 8.68 -17.34 -8.92
N PHE A 75 7.44 -17.78 -9.16
CA PHE A 75 7.16 -19.04 -9.85
C PHE A 75 7.44 -19.00 -11.36
N ILE A 76 7.68 -17.82 -11.94
CA ILE A 76 8.05 -17.69 -13.37
C ILE A 76 9.45 -18.27 -13.60
N ASN A 77 10.41 -17.91 -12.74
CA ASN A 77 11.74 -18.51 -12.72
C ASN A 77 12.37 -18.40 -11.31
N PRO A 78 12.27 -19.46 -10.48
CA PRO A 78 12.75 -19.45 -9.09
C PRO A 78 14.26 -19.25 -8.93
N ASN A 79 15.03 -19.48 -10.00
CA ASN A 79 16.48 -19.38 -9.99
C ASN A 79 16.99 -17.97 -10.30
N GLU A 80 16.10 -17.05 -10.68
CA GLU A 80 16.46 -15.68 -11.04
C GLU A 80 16.44 -14.77 -9.80
N PRO A 81 17.59 -14.22 -9.35
CA PRO A 81 17.65 -13.35 -8.17
C PRO A 81 16.72 -12.12 -8.25
N PHE A 82 16.52 -11.61 -9.47
CA PHE A 82 15.60 -10.50 -9.73
C PHE A 82 14.16 -10.83 -9.32
N PHE A 83 13.65 -12.03 -9.65
CA PHE A 83 12.28 -12.42 -9.31
C PHE A 83 12.08 -12.73 -7.83
N LEU A 84 13.14 -13.15 -7.13
CA LEU A 84 13.11 -13.34 -5.67
C LEU A 84 12.80 -12.04 -4.90
N MET A 85 13.09 -10.87 -5.48
CA MET A 85 12.86 -9.59 -4.82
C MET A 85 11.37 -9.27 -4.62
N PHE A 86 10.51 -9.77 -5.51
CA PHE A 86 9.08 -9.51 -5.47
C PHE A 86 8.42 -10.08 -4.20
N PRO A 87 8.53 -11.39 -3.88
CA PRO A 87 7.98 -11.91 -2.63
C PRO A 87 8.68 -11.33 -1.40
N ILE A 88 9.99 -11.06 -1.43
CA ILE A 88 10.67 -10.43 -0.29
C ILE A 88 10.05 -9.07 0.01
N VAL A 89 9.98 -8.17 -0.98
CA VAL A 89 9.41 -6.84 -0.79
C VAL A 89 7.93 -6.91 -0.40
N ASN A 90 7.14 -7.79 -1.01
CA ASN A 90 5.70 -7.84 -0.73
C ASN A 90 5.36 -8.52 0.60
N ILE A 91 6.19 -9.45 1.09
CA ILE A 91 6.00 -10.04 2.43
C ILE A 91 6.50 -9.07 3.52
N PHE A 92 7.73 -8.55 3.38
CA PHE A 92 8.31 -7.66 4.39
C PHE A 92 7.71 -6.25 4.36
N GLY A 93 7.54 -5.67 3.17
CA GLY A 93 6.84 -4.40 2.97
C GLY A 93 5.35 -4.51 3.31
N GLY A 94 4.73 -5.63 2.96
CA GLY A 94 3.33 -5.93 3.29
C GLY A 94 3.07 -6.17 4.78
N MET A 95 4.08 -6.28 5.66
CA MET A 95 3.87 -6.34 7.10
C MET A 95 3.10 -5.12 7.63
N GLY A 96 3.35 -3.94 7.07
CA GLY A 96 2.58 -2.73 7.38
C GLY A 96 1.11 -2.86 6.98
N ASP A 97 0.86 -3.45 5.82
CA ASP A 97 -0.49 -3.68 5.29
C ASP A 97 -1.25 -4.71 6.13
N PHE A 98 -0.62 -5.85 6.43
CA PHE A 98 -1.20 -6.87 7.29
C PHE A 98 -1.55 -6.30 8.67
N TYR A 99 -0.62 -5.57 9.30
CA TYR A 99 -0.86 -4.96 10.59
C TYR A 99 -2.04 -3.99 10.56
N SER A 100 -2.09 -3.13 9.54
CA SER A 100 -3.17 -2.15 9.38
C SER A 100 -4.52 -2.82 9.10
N PHE A 101 -4.54 -3.85 8.26
CA PHE A 101 -5.73 -4.65 7.98
C PHE A 101 -6.26 -5.33 9.25
N PHE A 102 -5.43 -6.07 9.98
CA PHE A 102 -5.88 -6.79 11.18
C PHE A 102 -6.35 -5.83 12.26
N LYS A 103 -5.65 -4.70 12.42
CA LYS A 103 -6.06 -3.64 13.35
C LYS A 103 -7.46 -3.10 13.05
N LEU A 104 -7.86 -3.00 11.77
CA LEU A 104 -9.19 -2.54 11.37
C LEU A 104 -10.24 -3.65 11.43
N ILE A 105 -9.93 -4.86 10.95
CA ILE A 105 -10.93 -5.93 10.78
C ILE A 105 -11.41 -6.54 12.12
N ILE A 106 -10.54 -6.54 13.15
CA ILE A 106 -10.85 -7.08 14.48
C ILE A 106 -11.92 -6.25 15.20
N ILE A 107 -12.11 -5.00 14.76
CA ILE A 107 -12.98 -4.03 15.43
C ILE A 107 -14.27 -3.86 14.61
N PRO A 108 -15.43 -3.61 15.28
CA PRO A 108 -16.68 -3.35 14.58
C PRO A 108 -16.59 -2.19 13.58
N PRO A 109 -17.26 -2.27 12.40
CA PRO A 109 -17.17 -1.27 11.33
C PRO A 109 -17.34 0.18 11.81
N GLU A 110 -18.25 0.41 12.74
CA GLU A 110 -18.64 1.74 13.22
C GLU A 110 -17.49 2.46 13.95
N LYS A 111 -16.51 1.72 14.45
CA LYS A 111 -15.34 2.26 15.16
C LYS A 111 -14.09 2.36 14.28
N ARG A 112 -14.12 1.84 13.06
CA ARG A 112 -12.93 1.75 12.19
C ARG A 112 -12.49 3.11 11.69
N ILE A 113 -13.43 4.03 11.42
CA ILE A 113 -13.14 5.39 10.94
C ILE A 113 -12.26 6.14 11.95
N GLU A 114 -12.61 6.10 13.24
CA GLU A 114 -11.83 6.75 14.32
C GLU A 114 -10.39 6.23 14.35
N ILE A 115 -10.22 4.91 14.22
CA ILE A 115 -8.91 4.26 14.27
C ILE A 115 -8.08 4.55 13.03
N ALA A 116 -8.71 4.57 11.85
CA ALA A 116 -8.05 4.92 10.60
C ALA A 116 -7.56 6.37 10.65
N ASN A 117 -8.41 7.31 11.07
CA ASN A 117 -8.05 8.73 11.24
C ASN A 117 -6.93 8.92 12.27
N SER A 118 -6.99 8.23 13.42
CA SER A 118 -5.92 8.26 14.42
C SER A 118 -4.59 7.69 13.88
N SER A 119 -4.65 6.74 12.95
CA SER A 119 -3.46 6.17 12.30
C SER A 119 -2.88 7.17 11.31
N ASP A 120 -3.72 7.85 10.52
CA ASP A 120 -3.31 8.94 9.63
C ASP A 120 -2.60 10.05 10.41
N ASP A 121 -3.13 10.47 11.56
CA ASP A 121 -2.49 11.49 12.40
C ASP A 121 -1.06 11.13 12.84
N LYS A 122 -0.80 9.83 13.08
CA LYS A 122 0.55 9.34 13.39
C LYS A 122 1.45 9.35 12.15
N VAL A 123 0.89 9.03 10.98
CA VAL A 123 1.61 9.08 9.70
C VAL A 123 1.93 10.51 9.31
N LEU A 124 1.01 11.46 9.50
CA LEU A 124 1.17 12.88 9.23
C LEU A 124 2.42 13.46 9.92
N LYS A 125 2.70 13.03 11.16
CA LYS A 125 3.91 13.42 11.92
C LYS A 125 5.23 12.91 11.33
N LYS A 126 5.17 11.92 10.43
CA LYS A 126 6.31 11.30 9.76
C LYS A 126 6.45 11.75 8.30
N ILE A 127 5.57 12.61 7.80
CA ILE A 127 5.64 13.12 6.43
C ILE A 127 6.81 14.10 6.29
N ILE A 128 7.61 13.92 5.25
CA ILE A 128 8.68 14.87 4.85
C ILE A 128 8.29 15.68 3.61
N TRP A 129 7.36 15.17 2.80
CA TRP A 129 6.83 15.87 1.64
C TRP A 129 5.38 15.45 1.38
N ARG A 130 4.54 16.41 0.97
CA ARG A 130 3.12 16.20 0.69
C ARG A 130 2.72 16.99 -0.55
N LYS A 131 1.96 16.35 -1.42
CA LYS A 131 1.27 16.99 -2.53
C LYS A 131 -0.22 16.73 -2.43
N ASP A 132 -0.96 17.79 -2.14
CA ASP A 132 -2.42 17.74 -2.13
C ASP A 132 -2.96 17.50 -3.54
N ILE A 133 -3.97 16.64 -3.62
CA ILE A 133 -4.74 16.41 -4.83
C ILE A 133 -6.07 17.12 -4.63
N PRO A 134 -6.40 18.14 -5.44
CA PRO A 134 -7.69 18.78 -5.36
C PRO A 134 -8.77 17.75 -5.68
N ILE A 135 -9.64 17.45 -4.71
CA ILE A 135 -10.80 16.59 -4.91
C ILE A 135 -11.77 17.38 -5.80
N LYS A 136 -11.66 17.20 -7.12
CA LYS A 136 -12.65 17.73 -8.06
C LYS A 136 -13.90 16.85 -7.98
N ASN A 137 -14.82 17.30 -7.13
CA ASN A 137 -16.22 16.88 -7.00
C ASN A 137 -16.46 15.40 -6.63
N LYS A 138 -17.16 15.22 -5.50
CA LYS A 138 -18.00 14.05 -5.24
C LYS A 138 -18.91 13.88 -6.47
N LEU A 139 -18.66 12.84 -7.26
CA LEU A 139 -19.63 12.36 -8.27
C LEU A 139 -20.82 11.73 -7.55
#